data_AF-A0A820F172-F1
#
_entry.id   AF-A0A820F172-F1
#
_cell.length_a   1.000
_cell.length_b   1.000
_cell.length_c   1.000
_cell.angle_alpha   90.00
_cell.angle_beta   90.00
_cell.angle_gamma   90.00
#
_symmetry.space_group_name_H-M   'P 1'
#
loop_
_entity.id
_entity.type
_entity.pdbx_description
1 polymer ?
#
loop_
_entity_poly.entity_id
_entity_poly.type
_entity_poly.pdbx_seq_one_letter_code
_entity_poly.pdbx_strand_id
1 'polypeptide(L)'
;MPVTEEQKQILKTTSPIFKENGKEITSILYKHMFADHPELLNIFNRTNQKNGTQPFALANTMYLAIENIDHLDVLLPQFLLISHKHRASTVQPEHYPILGKYLLIAIDEFLGGMGDPDILGAWSAAYNMIVTIFINIEKRLYNELGDKSEQGFIPFTITKKEIIASGPIVAFTMERRDGGKMRDYHSGQYITIRIKKDGLYHIRYYSLIELFNGKTYRIAIKQEKN
;
A
#
# COMPACT_ATOMS: atom_id res chain seq x y z
N MET A 1 12.05 -20.43 2.60
CA MET A 1 11.63 -21.84 2.78
C MET A 1 10.11 -21.88 2.82
N PRO A 2 9.47 -22.94 2.31
CA PRO A 2 8.02 -23.08 2.45
C PRO A 2 7.63 -23.18 3.93
N VAL A 3 6.43 -22.72 4.26
CA VAL A 3 5.85 -22.85 5.61
C VAL A 3 5.62 -24.34 5.90
N THR A 4 6.10 -24.84 7.04
CA THR A 4 5.97 -26.26 7.41
C THR A 4 4.53 -26.62 7.80
N GLU A 5 4.17 -27.91 7.78
CA GLU A 5 2.83 -28.33 8.22
C GLU A 5 2.52 -27.96 9.67
N GLU A 6 3.53 -28.05 10.55
CA GLU A 6 3.42 -27.60 11.94
C GLU A 6 3.13 -26.09 12.03
N GLN A 7 3.88 -25.27 11.29
CA GLN A 7 3.64 -23.83 11.21
C GLN A 7 2.26 -23.51 10.63
N LYS A 8 1.80 -24.26 9.61
CA LYS A 8 0.44 -24.09 9.05
C LYS A 8 -0.62 -24.39 10.10
N GLN A 9 -0.44 -25.41 10.93
CA GLN A 9 -1.38 -25.73 12.00
C GLN A 9 -1.44 -24.60 13.03
N ILE A 10 -0.29 -24.08 13.45
CA ILE A 10 -0.20 -22.92 14.35
C ILE A 10 -0.87 -21.68 13.73
N LEU A 11 -0.64 -21.43 12.45
CA LEU A 11 -1.25 -20.31 11.75
C LEU A 11 -2.76 -20.45 11.66
N LYS A 12 -3.29 -21.63 11.33
CA LYS A 12 -4.74 -21.90 11.25
C LYS A 12 -5.45 -21.76 12.60
N THR A 13 -4.79 -22.13 13.70
CA THR A 13 -5.38 -21.96 15.05
C THR A 13 -5.30 -20.52 15.56
N THR A 14 -4.26 -19.78 15.15
CA THR A 14 -4.04 -18.42 15.66
C THR A 14 -4.68 -17.34 14.78
N SER A 15 -4.76 -17.52 13.44
CA SER A 15 -5.29 -16.52 12.49
C SER A 15 -6.66 -15.92 12.84
N PRO A 16 -7.64 -16.66 13.42
CA PRO A 16 -8.92 -16.08 13.78
C PRO A 16 -8.80 -15.00 14.87
N ILE A 17 -7.90 -15.20 15.84
CA ILE A 17 -7.62 -14.20 16.89
C ILE A 17 -7.10 -12.91 16.27
N PHE A 18 -6.21 -13.02 15.26
CA PHE A 18 -5.67 -11.86 14.55
C PHE A 18 -6.70 -11.16 13.67
N LYS A 19 -7.67 -11.89 13.13
CA LYS A 19 -8.78 -11.30 12.37
C LYS A 19 -9.68 -10.47 13.29
N GLU A 20 -10.04 -11.01 14.46
CA GLU A 20 -10.90 -10.34 15.44
C GLU A 20 -10.21 -9.13 16.07
N ASN A 21 -8.91 -9.25 16.38
CA ASN A 21 -8.13 -8.21 17.05
C ASN A 21 -7.24 -7.41 16.11
N GLY A 22 -7.45 -7.53 14.80
CA GLY A 22 -6.54 -6.98 13.79
C GLY A 22 -6.32 -5.47 13.91
N LYS A 23 -7.35 -4.73 14.34
CA LYS A 23 -7.25 -3.28 14.57
C LYS A 23 -6.30 -2.94 15.72
N GLU A 24 -6.32 -3.69 16.81
CA GLU A 24 -5.46 -3.47 17.97
C GLU A 24 -4.01 -3.80 17.62
N ILE A 25 -3.78 -4.98 17.05
CA ILE A 25 -2.46 -5.45 16.64
C ILE A 25 -1.82 -4.49 15.65
N THR A 26 -2.55 -4.06 14.62
CA THR A 26 -2.02 -3.10 13.66
C THR A 26 -1.83 -1.70 14.24
N SER A 27 -2.58 -1.31 15.29
CA SER A 27 -2.35 -0.05 16.01
C SER A 27 -1.02 -0.09 16.77
N ILE A 28 -0.71 -1.21 17.45
CA ILE A 28 0.58 -1.44 18.12
C ILE A 28 1.72 -1.40 17.09
N LEU A 29 1.55 -2.11 15.96
CA LEU A 29 2.50 -2.12 14.85
C LEU A 29 2.83 -0.69 14.38
N TYR A 30 1.81 0.10 14.02
CA TYR A 30 2.04 1.44 13.46
C TYR A 30 2.61 2.41 14.49
N LYS A 31 2.23 2.28 15.76
CA LYS A 31 2.79 3.08 16.86
C LYS A 31 4.30 2.90 16.94
N HIS A 32 4.77 1.66 17.03
CA HIS A 32 6.20 1.36 17.14
C HIS A 32 6.95 1.66 15.84
N MET A 33 6.39 1.26 14.70
CA MET A 33 7.02 1.47 13.40
C MET A 33 7.25 2.95 13.11
N PHE A 34 6.28 3.84 13.35
CA PHE A 34 6.47 5.26 13.07
C PHE A 34 7.30 6.00 14.13
N ALA A 35 7.44 5.45 15.33
CA ALA A 35 8.38 5.98 16.33
C ALA A 35 9.82 5.76 15.88
N ASP A 36 10.13 4.56 15.38
CA ASP A 36 11.48 4.19 14.96
C ASP A 36 11.80 4.60 13.50
N HIS A 37 10.77 4.65 12.65
CA HIS A 37 10.85 4.96 11.21
C HIS A 37 9.90 6.11 10.82
N PRO A 38 10.10 7.33 11.34
CA PRO A 38 9.25 8.49 11.04
C PRO A 38 9.27 8.88 9.55
N GLU A 39 10.30 8.49 8.78
CA GLU A 39 10.38 8.71 7.34
C GLU A 39 9.24 8.04 6.58
N LEU A 40 8.71 6.92 7.07
CA LEU A 40 7.60 6.19 6.46
C LEU A 40 6.29 6.99 6.47
N LEU A 41 6.18 8.04 7.29
CA LEU A 41 5.04 8.98 7.26
C LEU A 41 4.92 9.71 5.91
N ASN A 42 5.98 9.73 5.08
CA ASN A 42 5.96 10.27 3.73
C ASN A 42 5.37 9.32 2.68
N ILE A 43 5.19 8.04 3.04
CA ILE A 43 4.65 6.98 2.18
C ILE A 43 3.22 6.65 2.60
N PHE A 44 2.96 6.57 3.91
CA PHE A 44 1.67 6.15 4.46
C PHE A 44 0.63 7.27 4.44
N ASN A 45 -0.62 6.92 4.13
CA ASN A 45 -1.73 7.86 4.18
C ASN A 45 -2.26 8.02 5.63
N ARG A 46 -1.88 9.11 6.29
CA ARG A 46 -2.31 9.45 7.66
C ARG A 46 -3.83 9.50 7.87
N THR A 47 -4.62 9.83 6.85
CA THR A 47 -6.09 9.83 6.96
C THR A 47 -6.63 8.41 7.09
N ASN A 48 -6.11 7.47 6.30
CA ASN A 48 -6.50 6.06 6.36
C ASN A 48 -6.03 5.40 7.66
N GLN A 49 -4.90 5.85 8.19
CA GLN A 49 -4.40 5.45 9.50
C GLN A 49 -5.36 5.90 10.61
N LYS A 50 -5.73 7.19 10.65
CA LYS A 50 -6.67 7.72 11.63
C LYS A 50 -8.05 7.07 11.57
N ASN A 51 -8.54 6.76 10.37
CA ASN A 51 -9.87 6.19 10.17
C ASN A 51 -9.90 4.65 10.27
N GLY A 52 -8.76 4.00 10.54
CA GLY A 52 -8.66 2.54 10.75
C GLY A 52 -8.81 1.67 9.49
N THR A 53 -8.99 2.26 8.31
CA THR A 53 -9.22 1.50 7.07
C THR A 53 -7.97 0.74 6.61
N GLN A 54 -6.78 1.31 6.82
CA GLN A 54 -5.51 0.65 6.48
C GLN A 54 -5.12 -0.45 7.50
N PRO A 55 -5.19 -0.20 8.82
CA PRO A 55 -5.14 -1.24 9.86
C PRO A 55 -5.98 -2.49 9.53
N PHE A 56 -7.26 -2.29 9.20
CA PHE A 56 -8.17 -3.38 8.85
C PHE A 56 -7.75 -4.12 7.58
N ALA A 57 -7.32 -3.40 6.54
CA ALA A 57 -6.91 -4.00 5.28
C ALA A 57 -5.71 -4.94 5.44
N LEU A 58 -4.68 -4.54 6.21
CA LEU A 58 -3.50 -5.37 6.46
C LEU A 58 -3.87 -6.67 7.19
N ALA A 59 -4.63 -6.57 8.28
CA ALA A 59 -5.06 -7.72 9.06
C ALA A 59 -5.91 -8.69 8.21
N ASN A 60 -6.86 -8.17 7.43
CA ASN A 60 -7.71 -8.97 6.56
C ASN A 60 -6.92 -9.67 5.44
N THR A 61 -5.94 -8.98 4.82
CA THR A 61 -5.07 -9.59 3.80
C THR A 61 -4.24 -10.72 4.39
N MET A 62 -3.65 -10.53 5.58
CA MET A 62 -2.88 -11.58 6.27
C MET A 62 -3.77 -12.77 6.63
N TYR A 63 -4.95 -12.53 7.21
CA TYR A 63 -5.92 -13.57 7.53
C TYR A 63 -6.30 -14.39 6.30
N LEU A 64 -6.76 -13.74 5.22
CA LEU A 64 -7.16 -14.44 3.99
C LEU A 64 -6.01 -15.25 3.39
N ALA A 65 -4.79 -14.72 3.43
CA ALA A 65 -3.60 -15.43 2.95
C ALA A 65 -3.30 -16.67 3.80
N ILE A 66 -3.44 -16.59 5.12
CA ILE A 66 -3.24 -17.74 6.01
C ILE A 66 -4.33 -18.80 5.81
N GLU A 67 -5.59 -18.40 5.65
CA GLU A 67 -6.69 -19.34 5.37
C GLU A 67 -6.47 -20.10 4.05
N ASN A 68 -5.77 -19.48 3.09
CA ASN A 68 -5.47 -20.04 1.77
C ASN A 68 -3.97 -20.33 1.60
N ILE A 69 -3.24 -20.63 2.68
CA ILE A 69 -1.77 -20.73 2.64
C ILE A 69 -1.24 -21.82 1.69
N ASP A 70 -2.05 -22.84 1.44
CA ASP A 70 -1.77 -23.93 0.50
C ASP A 70 -2.06 -23.55 -0.96
N HIS A 71 -2.90 -22.52 -1.18
CA HIS A 71 -3.43 -22.10 -2.49
C HIS A 71 -3.49 -20.57 -2.60
N LEU A 72 -2.37 -19.89 -2.37
CA LEU A 72 -2.32 -18.41 -2.44
C LEU A 72 -2.64 -17.86 -3.84
N ASP A 73 -2.62 -18.69 -4.87
CA ASP A 73 -2.98 -18.33 -6.25
C ASP A 73 -4.41 -17.81 -6.37
N VAL A 74 -5.34 -18.27 -5.51
CA VAL A 74 -6.73 -17.79 -5.47
C VAL A 74 -6.83 -16.32 -5.07
N LEU A 75 -5.79 -15.77 -4.42
CA LEU A 75 -5.71 -14.39 -3.98
C LEU A 75 -4.95 -13.47 -4.95
N LEU A 76 -4.45 -14.00 -6.07
CA LEU A 76 -3.69 -13.22 -7.05
C LEU A 76 -4.46 -11.98 -7.55
N PRO A 77 -5.77 -12.03 -7.85
CA PRO A 77 -6.51 -10.82 -8.24
C PRO A 77 -6.46 -9.72 -7.19
N GLN A 78 -6.61 -10.08 -5.90
CA GLN A 78 -6.57 -9.14 -4.77
C GLN A 78 -5.15 -8.62 -4.54
N PHE A 79 -4.15 -9.50 -4.61
CA PHE A 79 -2.75 -9.11 -4.48
C PHE A 79 -2.31 -8.16 -5.60
N LEU A 80 -2.78 -8.37 -6.83
CA LEU A 80 -2.51 -7.45 -7.93
C LEU A 80 -3.09 -6.06 -7.68
N LEU A 81 -4.33 -5.97 -7.19
CA LEU A 81 -4.96 -4.69 -6.84
C LEU A 81 -4.18 -3.94 -5.74
N ILE A 82 -3.71 -4.65 -4.72
CA ILE A 82 -2.88 -4.07 -3.66
C ILE A 82 -1.51 -3.65 -4.21
N SER A 83 -0.88 -4.49 -5.04
CA SER A 83 0.42 -4.23 -5.66
C SER A 83 0.42 -2.98 -6.52
N HIS A 84 -0.69 -2.70 -7.24
CA HIS A 84 -0.85 -1.44 -7.95
C HIS A 84 -0.79 -0.22 -7.02
N LYS A 85 -1.42 -0.30 -5.83
CA LYS A 85 -1.38 0.78 -4.83
C LYS A 85 0.00 0.91 -4.17
N HIS A 86 0.67 -0.21 -3.91
CA HIS A 86 2.04 -0.23 -3.39
C HIS A 86 3.02 0.46 -4.35
N ARG A 87 3.02 0.05 -5.62
CA ARG A 87 3.80 0.71 -6.67
C ARG A 87 3.45 2.20 -6.75
N ALA A 88 2.16 2.53 -6.77
CA ALA A 88 1.68 3.91 -6.84
C ALA A 88 2.16 4.78 -5.66
N SER A 89 2.39 4.17 -4.50
CA SER A 89 2.94 4.81 -3.29
C SER A 89 4.46 4.66 -3.14
N THR A 90 5.15 4.18 -4.18
CA THR A 90 6.60 3.99 -4.20
C THR A 90 7.12 2.98 -3.15
N VAL A 91 6.32 1.98 -2.77
CA VAL A 91 6.77 0.90 -1.88
C VAL A 91 7.89 0.11 -2.56
N GLN A 92 8.97 -0.16 -1.82
CA GLN A 92 10.16 -0.87 -2.26
C GLN A 92 10.39 -2.14 -1.45
N PRO A 93 11.17 -3.11 -1.96
CA PRO A 93 11.50 -4.34 -1.25
C PRO A 93 12.05 -4.13 0.18
N GLU A 94 12.86 -3.09 0.39
CA GLU A 94 13.44 -2.73 1.69
C GLU A 94 12.42 -2.30 2.75
N HIS A 95 11.20 -1.93 2.37
CA HIS A 95 10.15 -1.59 3.33
C HIS A 95 9.51 -2.83 3.99
N TYR A 96 9.54 -3.99 3.33
CA TYR A 96 8.90 -5.20 3.84
C TYR A 96 9.58 -5.75 5.10
N PRO A 97 10.92 -5.87 5.19
CA PRO A 97 11.57 -6.29 6.43
C PRO A 97 11.22 -5.40 7.63
N ILE A 98 11.09 -4.08 7.41
CA ILE A 98 10.69 -3.13 8.46
C ILE A 98 9.28 -3.49 8.94
N LEU A 99 8.31 -3.55 8.03
CA LEU A 99 6.93 -3.87 8.37
C LEU A 99 6.80 -5.24 9.06
N GLY A 100 7.54 -6.26 8.58
CA GLY A 100 7.56 -7.59 9.17
C GLY A 100 8.07 -7.60 10.61
N LYS A 101 9.16 -6.87 10.90
CA LYS A 101 9.68 -6.71 12.26
C LYS A 101 8.61 -6.14 13.20
N TYR A 102 7.98 -5.03 12.83
CA TYR A 102 6.96 -4.39 13.69
C TYR A 102 5.66 -5.16 13.75
N LEU A 103 5.33 -5.97 12.74
CA LEU A 103 4.25 -6.93 12.82
C LEU A 103 4.53 -7.93 13.95
N LEU A 104 5.68 -8.61 13.94
CA LEU A 104 6.01 -9.60 14.97
C LEU A 104 6.08 -9.00 16.38
N ILE A 105 6.62 -7.79 16.54
CA ILE A 105 6.60 -7.06 17.82
C ILE A 105 5.15 -6.84 18.27
N ALA A 106 4.27 -6.42 17.38
CA ALA A 106 2.87 -6.19 17.71
C ALA A 106 2.12 -7.47 18.07
N ILE A 107 2.45 -8.59 17.41
CA ILE A 107 1.92 -9.91 17.76
C ILE A 107 2.36 -10.30 19.17
N ASP A 108 3.66 -10.19 19.46
CA ASP A 108 4.24 -10.53 20.76
C ASP A 108 3.63 -9.69 21.91
N GLU A 109 3.57 -8.37 21.73
CA GLU A 109 2.99 -7.46 22.72
C GLU A 109 1.51 -7.74 22.95
N PHE A 110 0.75 -8.02 21.88
CA PHE A 110 -0.67 -8.38 21.99
C PHE A 110 -0.88 -9.69 22.76
N LEU A 111 0.04 -10.65 22.63
CA LEU A 111 0.04 -11.90 23.39
C LEU A 111 0.61 -11.75 24.83
N GLY A 112 0.91 -10.52 25.27
CA GLY A 112 1.37 -10.23 26.62
C GLY A 112 2.89 -10.23 26.80
N GLY A 113 3.67 -10.12 25.71
CA GLY A 113 5.14 -10.03 25.74
C GLY A 113 5.85 -11.32 26.17
N MET A 114 5.14 -12.45 26.13
CA MET A 114 5.66 -13.80 26.30
C MET A 114 5.30 -14.65 25.06
N GLY A 115 5.30 -14.02 23.89
CA GLY A 115 4.89 -14.64 22.64
C GLY A 115 5.65 -15.93 22.41
N ASP A 116 4.89 -17.00 22.22
CA ASP A 116 5.43 -18.32 21.96
C ASP A 116 6.36 -18.26 20.72
N PRO A 117 7.64 -18.66 20.84
CA PRO A 117 8.58 -18.67 19.72
C PRO A 117 8.06 -19.41 18.49
N ASP A 118 7.25 -20.45 18.67
CA ASP A 118 6.68 -21.24 17.59
C ASP A 118 5.58 -20.44 16.85
N ILE A 119 4.77 -19.67 17.59
CA ILE A 119 3.81 -18.73 17.01
C ILE A 119 4.53 -17.65 16.21
N LEU A 120 5.50 -16.96 16.82
CA LEU A 120 6.24 -15.88 16.15
C LEU A 120 7.00 -16.41 14.92
N GLY A 121 7.59 -17.60 15.02
CA GLY A 121 8.26 -18.27 13.91
C GLY A 121 7.30 -18.59 12.77
N ALA A 122 6.12 -19.12 13.07
CA ALA A 122 5.10 -19.43 12.07
C ALA A 122 4.58 -18.16 11.36
N TRP A 123 4.28 -17.09 12.11
CA TRP A 123 3.86 -15.80 11.56
C TRP A 123 4.96 -15.14 10.72
N SER A 124 6.22 -15.24 11.14
CA SER A 124 7.35 -14.77 10.36
C SER A 124 7.48 -15.54 9.04
N ALA A 125 7.30 -16.85 9.06
CA ALA A 125 7.37 -17.68 7.86
C ALA A 125 6.24 -17.34 6.87
N ALA A 126 5.00 -17.20 7.36
CA ALA A 126 3.85 -16.79 6.55
C ALA A 126 4.04 -15.40 5.95
N TYR A 127 4.47 -14.42 6.76
CA TYR A 127 4.74 -13.07 6.28
C TYR A 127 5.75 -13.08 5.14
N ASN A 128 6.89 -13.75 5.32
CA ASN A 128 7.94 -13.85 4.31
C ASN A 128 7.46 -14.49 3.00
N MET A 129 6.62 -15.53 3.09
CA MET A 129 6.00 -16.17 1.93
C MET A 129 5.10 -15.19 1.17
N ILE A 130 4.23 -14.46 1.88
CA ILE A 130 3.28 -13.51 1.30
C ILE A 130 4.02 -12.33 0.65
N VAL A 131 4.97 -11.72 1.34
CA VAL A 131 5.68 -10.54 0.80
C VAL A 131 6.56 -10.88 -0.39
N THR A 132 7.06 -12.11 -0.49
CA THR A 132 7.79 -12.57 -1.68
C THR A 132 6.91 -12.48 -2.93
N ILE A 133 5.60 -12.79 -2.81
CA ILE A 133 4.64 -12.66 -3.91
C ILE A 133 4.47 -11.19 -4.29
N PHE A 134 4.24 -10.32 -3.31
CA PHE A 134 4.11 -8.87 -3.54
C PHE A 134 5.33 -8.28 -4.22
N ILE A 135 6.53 -8.55 -3.71
CA ILE A 135 7.80 -8.07 -4.28
C ILE A 135 7.94 -8.51 -5.74
N ASN A 136 7.56 -9.75 -6.08
CA ASN A 136 7.64 -10.25 -7.45
C ASN A 136 6.62 -9.56 -8.39
N ILE A 137 5.38 -9.35 -7.95
CA ILE A 137 4.37 -8.63 -8.72
C ILE A 137 4.80 -7.17 -8.91
N GLU A 138 5.20 -6.50 -7.84
CA GLU A 138 5.59 -5.10 -7.84
C GLU A 138 6.83 -4.85 -8.70
N LYS A 139 7.82 -5.75 -8.66
CA LYS A 139 8.98 -5.69 -9.56
C LYS A 139 8.56 -5.68 -11.02
N ARG A 140 7.56 -6.46 -11.42
CA ARG A 140 7.01 -6.43 -12.79
C ARG A 140 6.33 -5.09 -13.07
N LEU A 141 5.50 -4.61 -12.16
CA LEU A 141 4.81 -3.31 -12.29
C LEU A 141 5.77 -2.12 -12.36
N TYR A 142 6.92 -2.17 -11.67
CA TYR A 142 7.97 -1.17 -11.80
C TYR A 142 8.71 -1.28 -13.14
N ASN A 143 9.00 -2.50 -13.60
CA ASN A 143 9.68 -2.69 -14.89
C ASN A 143 8.82 -2.21 -16.08
N GLU A 144 7.49 -2.32 -15.99
CA GLU A 144 6.55 -1.74 -16.95
C GLU A 144 6.65 -0.21 -17.04
N LEU A 145 7.23 0.44 -16.03
CA LEU A 145 7.46 1.88 -16.04
C LEU A 145 8.69 2.28 -16.87
N GLY A 146 9.51 1.33 -17.32
CA GLY A 146 10.76 1.64 -18.03
C GLY A 146 11.89 2.00 -17.07
N ASP A 147 12.69 3.01 -17.42
CA ASP A 147 13.92 3.34 -16.70
C ASP A 147 13.70 3.78 -15.25
N LYS A 148 14.74 3.66 -14.40
CA LYS A 148 14.65 4.04 -12.98
C LYS A 148 14.24 5.49 -12.74
N SER A 149 14.62 6.42 -13.63
CA SER A 149 14.21 7.84 -13.57
C SER A 149 12.69 8.02 -13.71
N GLU A 150 12.02 7.04 -14.31
CA GLU A 150 10.60 7.03 -14.63
C GLU A 150 9.76 6.23 -13.60
N GLN A 151 10.42 5.54 -12.66
CA GLN A 151 9.80 4.65 -11.67
C GLN A 151 9.35 5.34 -10.37
N GLY A 152 9.48 6.67 -10.29
CA GLY A 152 9.12 7.46 -9.13
C GLY A 152 8.10 8.57 -9.43
N PHE A 153 8.06 9.57 -8.55
CA PHE A 153 7.26 10.78 -8.77
C PHE A 153 7.98 11.71 -9.75
N ILE A 154 7.30 12.02 -10.85
CA ILE A 154 7.78 12.90 -11.92
C ILE A 154 7.07 14.25 -11.80
N PRO A 155 7.77 15.39 -11.96
CA PRO A 155 7.15 16.71 -11.89
C PRO A 155 6.20 16.95 -13.08
N PHE A 156 4.99 17.41 -12.77
CA PHE A 156 4.01 17.88 -13.75
C PHE A 156 3.63 19.32 -13.44
N THR A 157 3.33 20.09 -14.49
CA THR A 157 2.83 21.46 -14.37
C THR A 157 1.34 21.50 -14.59
N ILE A 158 0.60 22.12 -13.67
CA ILE A 158 -0.83 22.40 -13.85
C ILE A 158 -0.96 23.52 -14.88
N THR A 159 -1.59 23.24 -16.03
CA THR A 159 -1.81 24.22 -17.10
C THR A 159 -3.24 24.76 -17.13
N LYS A 160 -4.18 24.05 -16.49
CA LYS A 160 -5.58 24.48 -16.40
C LYS A 160 -6.21 24.07 -15.07
N LYS A 161 -7.08 24.93 -14.53
CA LYS A 161 -7.89 24.71 -13.33
C LYS A 161 -9.32 25.18 -13.60
N GLU A 162 -10.31 24.32 -13.40
CA GLU A 162 -11.70 24.60 -13.75
C GLU A 162 -12.69 24.02 -12.75
N ILE A 163 -13.76 24.75 -12.43
CA ILE A 163 -14.89 24.20 -11.68
C ILE A 163 -15.78 23.46 -12.67
N ILE A 164 -16.01 22.17 -12.47
CA ILE A 164 -16.72 21.32 -13.44
C ILE A 164 -18.07 20.79 -12.94
N ALA A 165 -18.39 20.97 -11.66
CA ALA A 165 -19.66 20.55 -11.08
C ALA A 165 -20.00 21.33 -9.81
N SER A 166 -21.29 21.36 -9.46
CA SER A 166 -21.78 21.83 -8.16
C SER A 166 -21.33 20.87 -7.05
N GLY A 167 -20.60 21.36 -6.04
CA GLY A 167 -20.07 20.52 -4.96
C GLY A 167 -18.55 20.63 -4.74
N PRO A 168 -18.04 21.86 -4.60
CA PRO A 168 -16.69 22.30 -5.05
C PRO A 168 -15.81 21.22 -5.71
N ILE A 169 -16.17 20.82 -6.93
CA ILE A 169 -15.36 19.89 -7.73
C ILE A 169 -14.53 20.69 -8.74
N VAL A 170 -13.21 20.59 -8.61
CA VAL A 170 -12.24 21.29 -9.45
C VAL A 170 -11.45 20.29 -10.28
N ALA A 171 -11.47 20.46 -11.59
CA ALA A 171 -10.62 19.74 -12.52
C ALA A 171 -9.26 20.42 -12.67
N PHE A 172 -8.21 19.61 -12.80
CA PHE A 172 -6.85 20.04 -13.07
C PHE A 172 -6.33 19.33 -14.31
N THR A 173 -5.83 20.10 -15.28
CA THR A 173 -5.10 19.59 -16.43
C THR A 173 -3.62 19.79 -16.20
N MET A 174 -2.84 18.73 -16.42
CA MET A 174 -1.42 18.67 -16.10
C MET A 174 -0.62 18.23 -17.33
N GLU A 175 0.51 18.88 -17.53
CA GLU A 175 1.48 18.59 -18.60
C GLU A 175 2.84 18.24 -18.02
N ARG A 176 3.50 17.31 -18.68
CA ARG A 176 4.90 16.98 -18.44
C ARG A 176 5.80 17.94 -19.24
N ARG A 177 6.73 18.63 -18.57
CA ARG A 177 7.58 19.68 -19.19
C ARG A 177 9.07 19.34 -19.25
N ASP A 178 9.48 18.19 -18.73
CA ASP A 178 10.87 17.72 -18.74
C ASP A 178 11.27 17.03 -20.06
N GLY A 179 10.39 17.01 -21.06
CA GLY A 179 10.60 16.34 -22.35
C GLY A 179 10.43 14.82 -22.30
N GLY A 180 10.11 14.24 -21.14
CA GLY A 180 9.88 12.80 -21.01
C GLY A 180 8.55 12.34 -21.62
N LYS A 181 8.46 11.03 -21.87
CA LYS A 181 7.30 10.43 -22.54
C LYS A 181 6.06 10.47 -21.64
N MET A 182 4.92 10.85 -22.22
CA MET A 182 3.61 10.65 -21.60
C MET A 182 3.20 9.18 -21.69
N ARG A 183 2.80 8.59 -20.57
CA ARG A 183 2.33 7.19 -20.54
C ARG A 183 0.85 7.12 -20.89
N ASP A 184 0.53 6.17 -21.75
CA ASP A 184 -0.85 5.81 -22.05
C ASP A 184 -1.51 5.15 -20.83
N TYR A 185 -2.84 5.17 -20.79
CA TYR A 185 -3.66 4.60 -19.73
C TYR A 185 -5.04 4.19 -20.26
N HIS A 186 -5.64 3.23 -19.56
CA HIS A 186 -6.99 2.78 -19.83
C HIS A 186 -8.00 3.50 -18.93
N SER A 187 -9.23 3.66 -19.42
CA SER A 187 -10.34 4.20 -18.63
C SER A 187 -10.51 3.42 -17.32
N GLY A 188 -10.67 4.16 -16.22
CA GLY A 188 -10.74 3.58 -14.87
C GLY A 188 -9.41 3.53 -14.12
N GLN A 189 -8.27 3.76 -14.79
CA GLN A 189 -6.98 3.94 -14.11
C GLN A 189 -6.87 5.31 -13.42
N TYR A 190 -5.92 5.39 -12.48
CA TYR A 190 -5.66 6.56 -11.68
C TYR A 190 -4.18 6.93 -11.73
N ILE A 191 -3.90 8.20 -11.48
CA ILE A 191 -2.56 8.68 -11.14
C ILE A 191 -2.44 8.94 -9.65
N THR A 192 -1.20 9.04 -9.19
CA THR A 192 -0.90 9.37 -7.80
C THR A 192 -0.22 10.71 -7.73
N ILE A 193 -0.83 11.63 -7.00
CA ILE A 193 -0.27 12.94 -6.75
C ILE A 193 0.42 12.93 -5.39
N ARG A 194 1.66 13.41 -5.37
CA ARG A 194 2.41 13.70 -4.16
C ARG A 194 2.61 15.21 -4.05
N ILE A 195 2.17 15.78 -2.92
CA ILE A 195 2.43 17.17 -2.57
C ILE A 195 3.23 17.22 -1.26
N LYS A 196 4.04 18.26 -1.08
CA LYS A 196 4.70 18.52 0.21
C LYS A 196 3.92 19.59 0.96
N LYS A 197 3.54 19.30 2.20
CA LYS A 197 2.86 20.24 3.10
C LYS A 197 3.36 20.01 4.52
N ASP A 198 3.61 21.08 5.26
CA ASP A 198 4.05 21.03 6.67
C ASP A 198 5.28 20.11 6.89
N GLY A 199 6.22 20.14 5.94
CA GLY A 199 7.43 19.31 5.97
C GLY A 199 7.27 17.87 5.49
N LEU A 200 6.04 17.36 5.33
CA LEU A 200 5.75 15.98 4.97
C LEU A 200 5.21 15.85 3.54
N TYR A 201 5.43 14.68 2.94
CA TYR A 201 4.77 14.31 1.69
C TYR A 201 3.40 13.69 1.95
N HIS A 202 2.42 14.12 1.14
CA HIS A 202 1.06 13.60 1.13
C HIS A 202 0.75 13.00 -0.23
N ILE A 203 0.35 11.72 -0.22
CA ILE A 203 0.09 10.93 -1.42
C ILE A 203 -1.41 10.68 -1.54
N ARG A 204 -2.01 10.97 -2.70
CA ARG A 204 -3.44 10.74 -3.01
C ARG A 204 -3.62 10.22 -4.43
N TYR A 205 -4.61 9.34 -4.59
CA TYR A 205 -4.97 8.75 -5.87
C TYR A 205 -6.14 9.52 -6.49
N TYR A 206 -6.05 9.83 -7.79
CA TYR A 206 -7.12 10.46 -8.53
C TYR A 206 -7.29 9.77 -9.89
N SER A 207 -8.54 9.38 -10.18
CA SER A 207 -8.89 8.81 -11.47
C SER A 207 -8.67 9.83 -12.59
N LEU A 208 -8.18 9.33 -13.72
CA LEU A 208 -8.10 10.11 -14.95
C LEU A 208 -9.50 10.22 -15.55
N ILE A 209 -9.88 11.44 -15.94
CA ILE A 209 -11.26 11.75 -16.35
C ILE A 209 -11.45 11.99 -17.85
N GLU A 210 -10.39 11.79 -18.64
CA GLU A 210 -10.41 11.91 -20.10
C GLU A 210 -9.75 10.68 -20.75
N LEU A 211 -9.89 10.54 -22.07
CA LEU A 211 -9.09 9.59 -22.84
C LEU A 211 -7.66 10.11 -23.00
N PHE A 212 -6.70 9.19 -23.10
CA PHE A 212 -5.32 9.57 -23.34
C PHE A 212 -5.17 10.27 -24.70
N ASN A 213 -4.60 11.47 -24.68
CA ASN A 213 -4.39 12.31 -25.86
C ASN A 213 -2.90 12.48 -26.21
N GLY A 214 -2.00 11.76 -25.54
CA GLY A 214 -0.55 11.86 -25.73
C GLY A 214 0.14 13.06 -25.10
N LYS A 215 -0.61 14.01 -24.51
CA LYS A 215 -0.07 15.33 -24.11
C LYS A 215 -0.36 15.70 -22.66
N THR A 216 -1.56 15.39 -22.15
CA THR A 216 -2.01 15.85 -20.84
C THR A 216 -2.62 14.73 -20.00
N TYR A 217 -2.61 14.93 -18.69
CA TYR A 217 -3.45 14.20 -17.75
C TYR A 217 -4.48 15.15 -17.15
N ARG A 218 -5.73 14.69 -17.03
CA ARG A 218 -6.80 15.45 -16.40
C ARG A 218 -7.41 14.65 -15.25
N ILE A 219 -7.55 15.30 -14.10
CA ILE A 219 -8.19 14.74 -12.90
C ILE A 219 -9.26 15.70 -12.39
N ALA A 220 -10.18 15.20 -11.56
CA ALA A 220 -11.12 16.02 -10.80
C ALA A 220 -10.99 15.74 -9.30
N ILE A 221 -10.96 16.81 -8.51
CA ILE A 221 -10.85 16.76 -7.05
C ILE A 221 -12.09 17.39 -6.47
N LYS A 222 -12.83 16.62 -5.67
CA LYS A 222 -13.88 17.14 -4.79
C LYS A 222 -13.22 17.70 -3.53
N GLN A 223 -13.55 18.94 -3.18
CA GLN A 223 -13.14 19.50 -1.90
C GLN A 223 -13.95 18.83 -0.78
N GLU A 224 -13.27 18.08 0.08
CA GLU A 224 -13.88 17.53 1.29
C GLU A 224 -14.20 18.65 2.28
N LYS A 225 -15.30 18.48 3.03
CA LYS A 225 -15.65 19.38 4.12
C LYS A 225 -14.66 19.12 5.27
N ASN A 226 -13.99 20.17 5.74
CA ASN A 226 -13.13 20.10 6.92
C ASN A 226 -13.95 19.83 8.19
#